data_AF-A0A3L7U8L8-F1
#
_entry.id   AF-A0A3L7U8L8-F1
#
_cell.length_a   1.000
_cell.length_b   1.000
_cell.length_c   1.000
_cell.angle_alpha   90.00
_cell.angle_beta   90.00
_cell.angle_gamma   90.00
#
_symmetry.space_group_name_H-M   'P 1'
#
loop_
_entity.id
_entity.type
_entity.pdbx_description
1 polymer ?
#
loop_
_entity_poly.entity_id
_entity_poly.type
_entity_poly.pdbx_seq_one_letter_code
_entity_poly.pdbx_strand_id
1 'polypeptide(L)' 'SGNLTKAGVRFANEINPYRAGLTFFDVNYGNILIDWTVASPVVRLQVCDEKGTVVLQQRNSLSELQP' A
#
# COMPACT_ATOMS: atom_id res chain seq x y z
N SER A 1 15.95 9.83 13.55
CA SER A 1 15.64 8.78 12.55
C SER A 1 14.55 9.31 11.64
N GLY A 2 14.90 9.87 10.48
CA GLY A 2 14.03 10.78 9.73
C GLY A 2 13.49 10.14 8.47
N ASN A 3 12.22 9.75 8.50
CA ASN A 3 11.44 9.23 7.37
C ASN A 3 11.34 10.27 6.24
N LEU A 4 12.35 10.35 5.39
CA LEU A 4 12.38 11.19 4.18
C LEU A 4 12.33 10.29 2.94
N THR A 5 11.57 10.70 1.94
CA THR A 5 11.64 10.11 0.60
C THR A 5 12.96 10.49 -0.07
N LYS A 6 13.32 9.83 -1.19
CA LYS A 6 14.49 10.20 -2.01
C LYS A 6 14.45 11.66 -2.49
N ALA A 7 13.26 12.27 -2.56
CA ALA A 7 13.04 13.67 -2.90
C ALA A 7 13.13 14.63 -1.70
N GLY A 8 13.55 14.15 -0.52
CA GLY A 8 13.68 14.99 0.68
C GLY A 8 12.35 15.38 1.33
N VAL A 9 11.23 14.76 0.91
CA VAL A 9 9.92 15.02 1.50
C VAL A 9 9.74 14.14 2.73
N ARG A 10 9.34 14.72 3.87
CA ARG A 10 8.93 13.94 5.04
C ARG A 10 7.70 13.10 4.69
N PHE A 11 7.79 11.78 4.85
CA PHE A 11 6.67 10.85 4.63
C PHE A 11 5.40 11.26 5.41
N ALA A 12 5.56 11.96 6.54
CA ALA A 12 4.46 12.46 7.36
C ALA A 12 3.62 13.58 6.70
N ASN A 13 4.09 14.22 5.63
CA ASN A 13 3.44 15.42 5.05
C ASN A 13 2.62 15.14 3.78
N GLU A 14 2.59 13.91 3.28
CA GLU A 14 1.75 13.56 2.12
C GLU A 14 0.46 12.88 2.60
N ILE A 15 -0.66 13.62 2.50
CA ILE A 15 -2.00 13.10 2.78
C ILE A 15 -2.35 12.10 1.68
N ASN A 16 -2.22 10.81 1.99
CA ASN A 16 -2.70 9.73 1.15
C ASN A 16 -3.57 8.80 2.01
N PRO A 17 -4.91 8.87 1.88
CA PRO A 17 -5.82 8.03 2.68
C PRO A 17 -5.71 6.54 2.34
N TYR A 18 -5.12 6.21 1.18
CA TYR A 18 -4.90 4.85 0.71
C TYR A 18 -3.47 4.35 0.97
N ARG A 19 -2.74 4.98 1.90
CA ARG A 19 -1.38 4.56 2.27
C ARG A 19 -1.41 3.26 3.06
N ALA A 20 -0.82 2.21 2.49
CA ALA A 20 -0.63 0.92 3.14
C ALA A 20 0.51 0.95 4.19
N GLY A 21 0.29 1.64 5.32
CA GLY A 21 1.20 1.66 6.46
C GLY A 21 2.39 2.63 6.33
N LEU A 22 3.41 2.43 7.17
CA LEU A 22 4.67 3.18 7.14
C LEU A 22 5.69 2.48 6.24
N THR A 23 6.75 3.20 5.84
CA THR A 23 7.82 2.65 5.00
C THR A 23 8.43 1.38 5.61
N PHE A 24 8.43 0.30 4.83
CA PHE A 24 9.20 -0.90 5.09
C PHE A 24 10.52 -0.79 4.32
N PHE A 25 11.65 -0.75 5.03
CA PHE A 25 12.95 -0.34 4.48
C PHE A 25 13.78 -1.47 3.85
N ASP A 26 13.38 -2.73 4.04
CA ASP A 26 14.09 -3.89 3.45
C ASP A 26 13.71 -4.08 1.97
N VAL A 27 14.37 -5.03 1.29
CA VAL A 27 13.99 -5.42 -0.08
C VAL A 27 12.56 -5.92 -0.09
N ASN A 28 11.73 -5.27 -0.91
CA ASN A 28 10.30 -5.54 -0.98
C ASN A 28 9.75 -5.28 -2.37
N TYR A 29 8.53 -5.78 -2.59
CA TYR A 29 7.75 -5.48 -3.79
C TYR A 29 6.27 -5.28 -3.43
N GLY A 30 5.56 -4.57 -4.30
CA GLY A 30 4.13 -4.27 -4.13
C GLY A 30 3.24 -5.20 -4.95
N ASN A 31 2.09 -5.58 -4.40
CA ASN A 31 1.01 -6.26 -5.12
C ASN A 31 -0.29 -5.45 -5.05
N ILE A 32 -1.02 -5.42 -6.17
CA ILE A 32 -2.41 -4.95 -6.24
C ILE A 32 -3.25 -6.14 -6.68
N LEU A 33 -4.09 -6.65 -5.77
CA LEU A 33 -4.96 -7.79 -6.05
C LEU A 33 -6.41 -7.33 -6.04
N ILE A 34 -7.13 -7.63 -7.12
CA ILE A 34 -8.56 -7.34 -7.24
C ILE A 34 -9.27 -8.65 -7.53
N ASP A 35 -10.27 -8.96 -6.71
CA ASP A 35 -11.15 -10.09 -6.96
C ASP A 35 -12.38 -9.62 -7.75
N TRP A 36 -12.39 -9.96 -9.04
CA TRP A 36 -13.49 -9.62 -9.96
C TRP A 36 -14.64 -10.62 -9.92
N THR A 37 -14.53 -11.72 -9.17
CA THR A 37 -15.58 -12.74 -9.09
C THR A 37 -16.75 -12.31 -8.21
N VAL A 38 -16.55 -11.26 -7.40
CA VAL A 38 -17.55 -10.71 -6.48
C VAL A 38 -18.17 -9.44 -7.06
N ALA A 39 -19.47 -9.24 -6.81
CA ALA A 39 -20.22 -8.09 -7.33
C ALA A 39 -19.73 -6.73 -6.80
N SER A 40 -19.14 -6.70 -5.59
CA SER A 40 -18.49 -5.53 -5.01
C SER A 40 -17.02 -5.85 -4.73
N PRO A 41 -16.12 -5.63 -5.71
CA PRO A 41 -14.71 -6.02 -5.61
C PRO A 41 -13.99 -5.34 -4.45
N VAL A 42 -13.13 -6.10 -3.78
CA VAL A 42 -12.17 -5.57 -2.81
C VAL A 42 -10.82 -5.44 -3.48
N VAL A 43 -10.19 -4.27 -3.35
CA VAL A 43 -8.81 -4.03 -3.76
C VAL A 43 -7.91 -4.26 -2.56
N ARG A 44 -6.94 -5.18 -2.71
CA ARG A 44 -5.88 -5.41 -1.73
C ARG A 44 -4.58 -4.80 -2.23
N LEU A 45 -4.08 -3.81 -1.48
CA LEU A 45 -2.76 -3.24 -1.66
C LEU A 45 -1.83 -3.93 -0.65
N GLN A 46 -0.76 -4.55 -1.13
CA GLN A 46 0.17 -5.29 -0.29
C GLN A 46 1.61 -4.85 -0.57
N VAL A 47 2.43 -4.87 0.47
CA VAL A 47 3.89 -4.90 0.37
C VAL A 47 4.33 -6.27 0.86
N CYS A 48 5.16 -6.94 0.07
CA CYS A 48 5.71 -8.25 0.39
C CYS A 48 7.23 -8.16 0.52
N ASP A 49 7.82 -8.96 1.42
CA ASP A 49 9.26 -9.14 1.49
C ASP A 49 9.80 -9.93 0.29
N GLU A 50 11.12 -10.07 0.18
CA GLU A 50 11.77 -10.83 -0.90
C GLU A 50 11.36 -12.32 -0.98
N LYS A 51 10.81 -12.89 0.11
CA LYS A 51 10.34 -14.28 0.20
C LYS A 51 8.85 -14.39 -0.14
N GLY A 52 8.19 -13.27 -0.40
CA GLY A 52 6.76 -13.19 -0.70
C GLY A 52 5.85 -13.13 0.53
N THR A 53 6.40 -12.96 1.73
CA THR A 53 5.61 -12.74 2.94
C THR A 53 4.98 -11.36 2.89
N VAL A 54 3.67 -11.25 3.11
CA VAL A 54 2.98 -9.95 3.21
C VAL A 54 3.38 -9.26 4.51
N VAL A 55 4.04 -8.10 4.41
CA VAL A 55 4.51 -7.31 5.55
C VAL A 55 3.64 -6.08 5.83
N LEU A 56 2.99 -5.52 4.80
CA LEU A 56 1.99 -4.45 4.93
C LEU A 56 0.79 -4.78 4.03
N GLN A 57 -0.41 -4.43 4.50
CA GLN A 57 -1.64 -4.62 3.71
C GLN A 57 -2.68 -3.55 4.04
N GLN A 58 -3.33 -3.04 3.00
CA GLN A 58 -4.57 -2.28 3.10
C GLN A 58 -5.63 -2.89 2.19
N ARG A 59 -6.88 -2.86 2.65
CA ARG A 59 -8.04 -3.32 1.89
C ARG A 59 -9.01 -2.17 1.76
N ASN A 60 -9.47 -1.89 0.55
CA ASN A 60 -10.50 -0.91 0.28
C ASN A 60 -11.57 -1.56 -0.61
N SER A 61 -12.83 -1.19 -0.44
CA SER A 61 -13.82 -1.51 -1.48
C SER A 61 -13.43 -0.76 -2.75
N LEU A 62 -13.57 -1.38 -3.92
CA LEU A 62 -13.29 -0.71 -5.20
C LEU A 62 -14.18 0.53 -5.36
N SER A 63 -15.42 0.49 -4.84
CA SER A 63 -16.35 1.62 -4.85
C SER A 63 -15.90 2.84 -4.02
N GLU A 64 -15.03 2.63 -3.04
CA GLU A 64 -14.51 3.69 -2.15
C GLU A 64 -13.29 4.40 -2.73
N LEU A 65 -12.73 3.89 -3.84
CA LEU A 65 -11.66 4.55 -4.58
C LEU A 65 -12.29 5.61 -5.50
N GLN A 66 -12.18 6.88 -5.11
CA GLN A 66 -12.63 8.03 -5.89
C GLN A 66 -11.41 8.79 -6.44
N PRO A 67 -11.47 9.35 -7.67
CA PRO A 67 -10.40 10.19 -8.25
C PRO A 67 -10.09 11.45 -7.44
#